data_AF-A0A1B2HXP1-F1
#
_entry.id   AF-A0A1B2HXP1-F1
#
_cell.length_a   1.000
_cell.length_b   1.000
_cell.length_c   1.000
_cell.angle_alpha   90.00
_cell.angle_beta   90.00
_cell.angle_gamma   90.00
#
_symmetry.space_group_name_H-M   'P 1'
#
loop_
_entity.id
_entity.type
_entity.pdbx_description
1 polymer ?
#
loop_
_entity_poly.entity_id
_entity_poly.type
_entity_poly.pdbx_seq_one_letter_code
_entity_poly.pdbx_strand_id
1 'polypeptide(L)'
;MCGYKLRGKICCKRGAHYCEPRADRVVFFFREHLRHVKGALRRKPFVLRPWQEHELIRPLFGEVVWSHEWQRYVRRYRRGFIIMSRKNGKSEIAAGILLYLLVGDGEESAEVYTAAKDKDQAQKIFGPARRMVELSPVLRKRLQHIKNSMRLVDAKTDSVFTVITADADGELGHNPSGFCLDELLSQPDASLWDAMDTADGARLQELLFVATTETNLPLSFGAAMIDEAERIQEDPSRSPHTFVFCRKMPANQDQLDRLHRLFEGHPDLPVSLDIWDERNWKWPNPALGEFLSLEAMRRSALGAKKSKRAESAFRQFKLNMREANAVRWIALDLWNANAGEVAEIPEDLVPQLEGKRCWAGLDLSSKLDLTAWCLRFEDGDLLWRFWIPESMVDVLDKHTDDKFGQWCDDGWVTVTEGDTIDYQRIYEDIARDHERYVIVSGTYDKWSGEPVRQTIQELTGMDMVESNTTYERMTPPMKEAMRKLKAVEYRHHGNPVAAWMADCLEAKHPTDDPERIRPVKPMRDTSHKRIDGMPALFFAEDGAMRGGDARSVYEERGLSSLG
;
A
#
# COMPACT_ATOMS: atom_id res chain seq x y z
N MET A 1 -29.97 -24.16 -19.15
CA MET A 1 -30.73 -23.71 -17.95
C MET A 1 -29.93 -24.15 -16.73
N CYS A 2 -29.87 -23.36 -15.65
CA CYS A 2 -29.09 -23.72 -14.45
C CYS A 2 -29.51 -25.04 -13.82
N GLY A 3 -30.81 -25.23 -13.61
CA GLY A 3 -31.39 -26.49 -13.14
C GLY A 3 -31.06 -26.86 -11.69
N TYR A 4 -30.28 -26.05 -10.96
CA TYR A 4 -29.92 -26.34 -9.58
C TYR A 4 -31.16 -26.37 -8.69
N LYS A 5 -31.30 -27.45 -7.89
CA LYS A 5 -32.48 -27.68 -7.04
C LYS A 5 -32.09 -27.72 -5.58
N LEU A 6 -32.85 -27.03 -4.73
CA LEU A 6 -32.74 -27.14 -3.29
C LEU A 6 -34.10 -26.91 -2.65
N ARG A 7 -34.56 -27.87 -1.83
CA ARG A 7 -35.80 -27.76 -1.03
C ARG A 7 -37.01 -27.23 -1.83
N GLY A 8 -37.25 -27.81 -3.00
CA GLY A 8 -38.37 -27.42 -3.87
C GLY A 8 -38.14 -26.19 -4.73
N LYS A 9 -37.10 -25.38 -4.48
CA LYS A 9 -36.67 -24.29 -5.38
C LYS A 9 -35.82 -24.85 -6.53
N ILE A 10 -36.03 -24.33 -7.74
CA ILE A 10 -35.27 -24.69 -8.94
C ILE A 10 -34.80 -23.40 -9.63
N CYS A 11 -33.51 -23.31 -9.95
CA CYS A 11 -32.99 -22.18 -10.72
C CYS A 11 -33.24 -22.38 -12.23
N CYS A 12 -34.09 -21.54 -12.82
CA CYS A 12 -34.44 -21.61 -14.24
C CYS A 12 -33.66 -20.63 -15.15
N LYS A 13 -32.68 -19.90 -14.60
CA LYS A 13 -31.90 -18.88 -15.34
C LYS A 13 -30.86 -19.51 -16.28
N ARG A 14 -30.31 -18.70 -17.20
CA ARG A 14 -29.25 -19.05 -18.16
C ARG A 14 -28.20 -17.92 -18.20
N GLY A 15 -26.99 -18.20 -18.68
CA GLY A 15 -25.89 -17.22 -18.71
C GLY A 15 -25.34 -16.94 -17.32
N ALA A 16 -24.51 -15.90 -17.16
CA ALA A 16 -24.09 -15.45 -15.83
C ALA A 16 -25.31 -14.95 -15.02
N HIS A 17 -25.50 -15.44 -13.80
CA HIS A 17 -26.66 -15.05 -12.97
C HIS A 17 -26.50 -15.37 -11.48
N TYR A 18 -27.31 -14.70 -10.66
CA TYR A 18 -27.58 -15.10 -9.28
C TYR A 18 -28.50 -16.33 -9.18
N CYS A 19 -27.97 -17.42 -8.63
CA CYS A 19 -28.65 -18.67 -8.34
C CYS A 19 -29.05 -18.76 -6.87
N GLU A 20 -30.26 -18.32 -6.55
CA GLU A 20 -30.83 -18.33 -5.21
C GLU A 20 -30.74 -19.68 -4.47
N PRO A 21 -31.10 -20.84 -5.06
CA PRO A 21 -31.01 -22.11 -4.34
C PRO A 21 -29.56 -22.52 -4.03
N ARG A 22 -28.54 -22.04 -4.75
CA ARG A 22 -27.13 -22.26 -4.36
C ARG A 22 -26.75 -21.40 -3.16
N ALA A 23 -27.12 -20.12 -3.19
CA ALA A 23 -26.91 -19.22 -2.06
C ALA A 23 -27.62 -19.72 -0.78
N ASP A 24 -28.87 -20.17 -0.92
CA ASP A 24 -29.65 -20.76 0.18
C ASP A 24 -28.98 -21.99 0.80
N ARG A 25 -28.30 -22.82 0.00
CA ARG A 25 -27.57 -23.98 0.51
C ARG A 25 -26.53 -23.57 1.56
N VAL A 26 -25.79 -22.50 1.27
CA VAL A 26 -24.74 -22.01 2.17
C VAL A 26 -25.37 -21.39 3.42
N VAL A 27 -26.41 -20.57 3.26
CA VAL A 27 -27.15 -19.99 4.39
C VAL A 27 -27.73 -21.08 5.31
N PHE A 28 -28.33 -22.12 4.75
CA PHE A 28 -28.84 -23.26 5.52
C PHE A 28 -27.71 -24.04 6.17
N PHE A 29 -26.55 -24.20 5.52
CA PHE A 29 -25.39 -24.84 6.13
C PHE A 29 -24.96 -24.10 7.41
N PHE A 30 -24.82 -22.77 7.35
CA PHE A 30 -24.51 -21.95 8.53
C PHE A 30 -25.54 -22.14 9.64
N ARG A 31 -26.82 -21.95 9.32
CA ARG A 31 -27.91 -22.03 10.30
C ARG A 31 -28.04 -23.42 10.93
N GLU A 32 -28.02 -24.46 10.13
CA GLU A 32 -28.42 -25.81 10.56
C GLU A 32 -27.24 -26.60 11.13
N HIS A 33 -26.06 -26.45 10.53
CA HIS A 33 -24.89 -27.26 10.86
C HIS A 33 -23.83 -26.53 11.67
N LEU A 34 -23.77 -25.19 11.66
CA LEU A 34 -22.81 -24.45 12.48
C LEU A 34 -23.44 -23.96 13.79
N ARG A 35 -22.58 -23.72 14.79
CA ARG A 35 -22.95 -23.25 16.12
C ARG A 35 -22.00 -22.15 16.56
N HIS A 36 -22.50 -21.11 17.21
CA HIS A 36 -21.63 -20.11 17.82
C HIS A 36 -20.73 -20.76 18.88
N VAL A 37 -19.44 -20.42 18.85
CA VAL A 37 -18.40 -21.08 19.65
C VAL A 37 -18.07 -20.33 20.94
N LYS A 38 -18.29 -19.01 20.95
CA LYS A 38 -17.93 -18.07 22.03
C LYS A 38 -19.11 -17.11 22.33
N GLY A 39 -18.97 -16.36 23.42
CA GLY A 39 -19.91 -15.30 23.80
C GLY A 39 -21.30 -15.79 24.25
N ALA A 40 -22.23 -14.84 24.36
CA ALA A 40 -23.59 -15.08 24.86
C ALA A 40 -24.41 -16.06 23.97
N LEU A 41 -24.05 -16.19 22.70
CA LEU A 41 -24.75 -17.05 21.74
C LEU A 41 -24.18 -18.48 21.68
N ARG A 42 -23.16 -18.81 22.50
CA ARG A 42 -22.49 -20.11 22.46
C ARG A 42 -23.47 -21.29 22.44
N ARG A 43 -23.21 -22.30 21.59
CA ARG A 43 -24.05 -23.48 21.31
C ARG A 43 -25.37 -23.20 20.59
N LYS A 44 -25.76 -21.95 20.36
CA LYS A 44 -26.93 -21.64 19.53
C LYS A 44 -26.59 -21.83 18.03
N PRO A 45 -27.58 -22.13 17.18
CA PRO A 45 -27.43 -22.09 15.72
C PRO A 45 -26.72 -20.83 15.25
N PHE A 46 -25.80 -20.97 14.30
CA PHE A 46 -25.13 -19.81 13.69
C PHE A 46 -26.06 -19.19 12.64
N VAL A 47 -26.94 -18.30 13.08
CA VAL A 47 -27.82 -17.55 12.18
C VAL A 47 -27.05 -16.33 11.68
N LEU A 48 -26.82 -16.27 10.37
CA LEU A 48 -26.17 -15.13 9.74
C LEU A 48 -26.99 -13.86 9.98
N ARG A 49 -26.29 -12.77 10.27
CA ARG A 49 -26.88 -11.43 10.36
C ARG A 49 -27.18 -10.91 8.95
N PRO A 50 -28.10 -9.93 8.79
CA PRO A 50 -28.51 -9.45 7.47
C PRO A 50 -27.33 -9.10 6.56
N TRP A 51 -26.33 -8.37 7.07
CA TRP A 51 -25.13 -8.03 6.31
C TRP A 51 -24.26 -9.26 5.98
N GLN A 52 -24.12 -10.22 6.91
CA GLN A 52 -23.38 -11.46 6.67
C GLN A 52 -24.07 -12.31 5.61
N GLU A 53 -25.40 -12.35 5.60
CA GLU A 53 -26.17 -13.12 4.64
C GLU A 53 -26.23 -12.43 3.28
N HIS A 54 -26.72 -11.20 3.21
CA HIS A 54 -27.09 -10.53 1.95
C HIS A 54 -25.95 -9.80 1.26
N GLU A 55 -24.95 -9.32 2.00
CA GLU A 55 -23.84 -8.57 1.42
C GLU A 55 -22.57 -9.42 1.28
N LEU A 56 -22.47 -10.54 2.00
CA LEU A 56 -21.27 -11.39 2.01
C LEU A 56 -21.54 -12.80 1.47
N ILE A 57 -22.28 -13.64 2.19
CA ILE A 57 -22.40 -15.08 1.88
C ILE A 57 -23.21 -15.32 0.59
N ARG A 58 -24.37 -14.67 0.44
CA ARG A 58 -25.21 -14.88 -0.72
C ARG A 58 -24.55 -14.41 -2.03
N PRO A 59 -23.97 -13.20 -2.12
CA PRO A 59 -23.26 -12.78 -3.33
C PRO A 59 -22.09 -13.69 -3.68
N LEU A 60 -21.26 -14.04 -2.68
CA LEU A 60 -20.06 -14.87 -2.87
C LEU A 60 -20.37 -16.25 -3.45
N PHE A 61 -21.45 -16.91 -3.00
CA PHE A 61 -21.80 -18.27 -3.41
C PHE A 61 -22.97 -18.37 -4.40
N GLY A 62 -23.72 -17.29 -4.58
CA GLY A 62 -24.92 -17.25 -5.41
C GLY A 62 -24.65 -16.89 -6.87
N GLU A 63 -23.64 -16.05 -7.14
CA GLU A 63 -23.26 -15.69 -8.51
C GLU A 63 -22.59 -16.87 -9.21
N VAL A 64 -23.17 -17.31 -10.32
CA VAL A 64 -22.69 -18.45 -11.11
C VAL A 64 -22.51 -18.12 -12.57
N VAL A 65 -21.54 -18.79 -13.19
CA VAL A 65 -21.23 -18.74 -14.62
C VAL A 65 -21.25 -20.13 -15.22
N TRP A 66 -21.51 -20.23 -16.52
CA TRP A 66 -21.44 -21.50 -17.24
C TRP A 66 -19.99 -21.85 -17.55
N SER A 67 -19.51 -23.01 -17.10
CA SER A 67 -18.23 -23.55 -17.56
C SER A 67 -18.46 -24.40 -18.81
N HIS A 68 -17.81 -24.01 -19.90
CA HIS A 68 -17.80 -24.78 -21.14
C HIS A 68 -16.94 -26.04 -21.04
N GLU A 69 -15.91 -26.03 -20.21
CA GLU A 69 -15.07 -27.21 -19.96
C GLU A 69 -15.86 -28.29 -19.21
N TRP A 70 -16.46 -27.91 -18.08
CA TRP A 70 -17.15 -28.84 -17.18
C TRP A 70 -18.63 -29.05 -17.50
N GLN A 71 -19.13 -28.37 -18.54
CA GLN A 71 -20.52 -28.44 -19.00
C GLN A 71 -21.55 -28.25 -17.87
N ARG A 72 -21.25 -27.34 -16.94
CA ARG A 72 -22.09 -27.05 -15.77
C ARG A 72 -21.91 -25.63 -15.26
N TYR A 73 -22.89 -25.18 -14.47
CA TYR A 73 -22.75 -23.92 -13.73
C TYR A 73 -21.81 -24.07 -12.54
N VAL A 74 -20.89 -23.12 -12.42
CA VAL A 74 -19.90 -23.01 -11.36
C VAL A 74 -19.94 -21.64 -10.70
N ARG A 75 -19.38 -21.51 -9.50
CA ARG A 75 -19.25 -20.23 -8.79
C ARG A 75 -18.44 -19.27 -9.66
N ARG A 76 -18.92 -18.04 -9.74
CA ARG A 76 -18.24 -16.94 -10.44
C ARG A 76 -16.96 -16.53 -9.71
N TYR A 77 -17.06 -16.33 -8.40
CA TYR A 77 -15.97 -15.80 -7.60
C TYR A 77 -15.05 -16.91 -7.09
N ARG A 78 -13.78 -16.85 -7.49
CA ARG A 78 -12.70 -17.77 -7.10
C ARG A 78 -11.70 -17.13 -6.15
N ARG A 79 -11.64 -15.80 -6.19
CA ARG A 79 -10.86 -14.98 -5.28
C ARG A 79 -11.78 -14.10 -4.44
N GLY A 80 -11.36 -13.78 -3.21
CA GLY A 80 -12.20 -13.05 -2.26
C GLY A 80 -11.42 -12.14 -1.33
N PHE A 81 -11.96 -10.95 -1.05
CA PHE A 81 -11.44 -10.04 -0.03
C PHE A 81 -12.52 -9.71 1.00
N ILE A 82 -12.22 -9.94 2.28
CA ILE A 82 -13.10 -9.61 3.41
C ILE A 82 -12.34 -8.63 4.31
N ILE A 83 -12.58 -7.33 4.11
CA ILE A 83 -11.87 -6.23 4.74
C ILE A 83 -12.83 -5.43 5.60
N MET A 84 -12.68 -5.51 6.93
CA MET A 84 -13.53 -4.79 7.89
C MET A 84 -12.81 -4.62 9.24
N SER A 85 -13.31 -3.78 10.16
CA SER A 85 -12.67 -3.54 11.47
C SER A 85 -12.53 -4.80 12.34
N ARG A 86 -11.67 -4.73 13.37
CA ARG A 86 -11.50 -5.82 14.35
C ARG A 86 -12.79 -6.09 15.13
N LYS A 87 -12.98 -7.36 15.53
CA LYS A 87 -14.12 -7.84 16.34
C LYS A 87 -15.49 -7.85 15.64
N ASN A 88 -15.54 -7.72 14.31
CA ASN A 88 -16.76 -7.94 13.51
C ASN A 88 -17.04 -9.42 13.15
N GLY A 89 -16.28 -10.36 13.72
CA GLY A 89 -16.53 -11.80 13.55
C GLY A 89 -15.94 -12.43 12.28
N LYS A 90 -15.01 -11.75 11.58
CA LYS A 90 -14.32 -12.25 10.38
C LYS A 90 -13.86 -13.71 10.51
N SER A 91 -13.06 -14.04 11.52
CA SER A 91 -12.49 -15.38 11.68
C SER A 91 -13.55 -16.46 11.95
N GLU A 92 -14.68 -16.14 12.61
CA GLU A 92 -15.78 -17.10 12.78
C GLU A 92 -16.53 -17.35 11.45
N ILE A 93 -16.73 -16.30 10.64
CA ILE A 93 -17.32 -16.44 9.31
C ILE A 93 -16.40 -17.22 8.39
N ALA A 94 -15.10 -16.90 8.37
CA ALA A 94 -14.07 -17.59 7.59
C ALA A 94 -14.02 -19.09 7.95
N ALA A 95 -14.07 -19.42 9.25
CA ALA A 95 -14.18 -20.80 9.70
C ALA A 95 -15.43 -21.52 9.16
N GLY A 96 -16.57 -20.82 9.12
CA GLY A 96 -17.81 -21.37 8.53
C GLY A 96 -17.73 -21.57 7.02
N ILE A 97 -17.09 -20.63 6.30
CA ILE A 97 -16.82 -20.74 4.86
C ILE A 97 -15.93 -21.95 4.58
N LEU A 98 -14.79 -22.10 5.28
CA LEU A 98 -13.88 -23.22 5.07
C LEU A 98 -14.51 -24.57 5.42
N LEU A 99 -15.35 -24.64 6.47
CA LEU A 99 -16.13 -25.85 6.75
C LEU A 99 -17.15 -26.16 5.65
N TYR A 100 -17.77 -25.14 5.06
CA TYR A 100 -18.65 -25.35 3.92
C TYR A 100 -17.87 -25.86 2.69
N LEU A 101 -16.69 -25.32 2.40
CA LEU A 101 -15.84 -25.81 1.32
C LEU A 101 -15.39 -27.26 1.57
N LEU A 102 -15.14 -27.63 2.82
CA LEU A 102 -14.71 -28.98 3.21
C LEU A 102 -15.79 -30.05 3.00
N VAL A 103 -17.06 -29.78 3.34
CA VAL A 103 -18.11 -30.83 3.36
C VAL A 103 -19.40 -30.46 2.62
N GLY A 104 -19.60 -29.18 2.33
CA GLY A 104 -20.85 -28.62 1.86
C GLY A 104 -20.86 -28.30 0.37
N ASP A 105 -19.70 -28.05 -0.25
CA ASP A 105 -19.60 -27.52 -1.60
C ASP A 105 -19.73 -28.57 -2.71
N GLY A 106 -19.55 -29.85 -2.35
CA GLY A 106 -19.71 -30.99 -3.26
C GLY A 106 -18.49 -31.30 -4.10
N GLU A 107 -17.31 -30.83 -3.68
CA GLU A 107 -16.01 -31.25 -4.18
C GLU A 107 -15.55 -32.53 -3.46
N GLU A 108 -14.97 -33.47 -4.20
CA GLU A 108 -14.29 -34.64 -3.65
C GLU A 108 -12.79 -34.39 -3.53
N SER A 109 -12.15 -35.06 -2.58
CA SER A 109 -10.76 -34.86 -2.18
C SER A 109 -10.42 -33.38 -1.99
N ALA A 110 -11.32 -32.64 -1.34
CA ALA A 110 -11.20 -31.21 -1.16
C ALA A 110 -10.06 -30.90 -0.17
N GLU A 111 -9.08 -30.14 -0.64
CA GLU A 111 -7.97 -29.63 0.15
C GLU A 111 -8.29 -28.22 0.64
N VAL A 112 -8.48 -28.06 1.95
CA VAL A 112 -8.86 -26.80 2.57
C VAL A 112 -7.77 -26.37 3.54
N TYR A 113 -7.39 -25.09 3.46
CA TYR A 113 -6.26 -24.58 4.21
C TYR A 113 -6.54 -23.23 4.86
N THR A 114 -5.85 -22.97 5.95
CA THR A 114 -5.68 -21.62 6.48
C THR A 114 -4.21 -21.39 6.76
N ALA A 115 -3.73 -20.21 6.37
CA ALA A 115 -2.35 -19.80 6.62
C ALA A 115 -2.25 -18.97 7.88
N ALA A 116 -1.16 -19.19 8.61
CA ALA A 116 -0.79 -18.37 9.76
C ALA A 116 0.72 -18.33 9.94
N LYS A 117 1.25 -17.21 10.44
CA LYS A 117 2.66 -17.05 10.77
C LYS A 117 3.12 -18.02 11.86
N ASP A 118 2.24 -18.31 12.84
CA ASP A 118 2.54 -19.19 13.96
C ASP A 118 1.32 -20.02 14.38
N LYS A 119 1.54 -20.99 15.28
CA LYS A 119 0.48 -21.90 15.77
C LYS A 119 -0.61 -21.19 16.58
N ASP A 120 -0.32 -20.08 17.23
CA ASP A 120 -1.32 -19.35 18.02
C ASP A 120 -2.28 -18.58 17.10
N GLN A 121 -1.72 -18.00 16.04
CA GLN A 121 -2.45 -17.38 14.94
C GLN A 121 -3.32 -18.39 14.20
N ALA A 122 -2.78 -19.59 13.93
CA ALA A 122 -3.51 -20.68 13.30
C ALA A 122 -4.79 -21.08 14.04
N GLN A 123 -4.81 -20.95 15.37
CA GLN A 123 -5.99 -21.24 16.18
C GLN A 123 -7.12 -20.22 16.02
N LYS A 124 -6.87 -19.04 15.44
CA LYS A 124 -7.91 -18.00 15.26
C LYS A 124 -9.03 -18.45 14.33
N ILE A 125 -8.74 -19.23 13.29
CA ILE A 125 -9.74 -19.82 12.38
C ILE A 125 -9.96 -21.30 12.69
N PHE A 126 -8.89 -22.10 12.81
CA PHE A 126 -9.04 -23.54 13.02
C PHE A 126 -9.72 -23.87 14.35
N GLY A 127 -9.43 -23.09 15.40
CA GLY A 127 -10.05 -23.25 16.72
C GLY A 127 -11.58 -23.12 16.68
N PRO A 128 -12.14 -22.02 16.16
CA PRO A 128 -13.57 -21.90 15.90
C PRO A 128 -14.12 -23.01 15.01
N ALA A 129 -13.47 -23.35 13.89
CA ALA A 129 -13.96 -24.41 13.00
C ALA A 129 -14.09 -25.76 13.71
N ARG A 130 -13.01 -26.21 14.37
CA ARG A 130 -13.02 -27.41 15.21
C ARG A 130 -14.15 -27.36 16.23
N ARG A 131 -14.33 -26.21 16.89
CA ARG A 131 -15.36 -26.08 17.92
C ARG A 131 -16.78 -26.10 17.35
N MET A 132 -17.00 -25.57 16.14
CA MET A 132 -18.27 -25.69 15.43
C MET A 132 -18.58 -27.16 15.12
N VAL A 133 -17.58 -27.92 14.66
CA VAL A 133 -17.70 -29.36 14.40
C VAL A 133 -18.09 -30.12 15.67
N GLU A 134 -17.39 -29.89 16.79
CA GLU A 134 -17.68 -30.55 18.06
C GLU A 134 -19.10 -30.29 18.60
N LEU A 135 -19.62 -29.08 18.36
CA LEU A 135 -20.94 -28.65 18.82
C LEU A 135 -22.08 -29.08 17.89
N SER A 136 -21.77 -29.47 16.66
CA SER A 136 -22.74 -29.87 15.65
C SER A 136 -22.92 -31.40 15.65
N PRO A 137 -24.11 -31.93 15.96
CA PRO A 137 -24.34 -33.38 15.94
C PRO A 137 -24.09 -34.03 14.58
N VAL A 138 -24.30 -33.28 13.50
CA VAL A 138 -24.09 -33.73 12.12
C VAL A 138 -22.59 -33.72 11.80
N LEU A 139 -21.93 -32.58 11.98
CA LEU A 139 -20.51 -32.45 11.63
C LEU A 139 -19.62 -33.31 12.52
N ARG A 140 -19.94 -33.47 13.81
CA ARG A 140 -19.19 -34.35 14.73
C ARG A 140 -19.19 -35.81 14.29
N LYS A 141 -20.28 -36.29 13.66
CA LYS A 141 -20.35 -37.65 13.09
C LYS A 141 -19.65 -37.75 11.75
N ARG A 142 -19.58 -36.63 11.02
CA ARG A 142 -19.04 -36.53 9.67
C ARG A 142 -17.52 -36.39 9.64
N LEU A 143 -16.99 -35.54 10.51
CA LEU A 143 -15.61 -35.09 10.49
C LEU A 143 -14.82 -35.67 11.66
N GLN A 144 -13.65 -36.20 11.35
CA GLN A 144 -12.67 -36.63 12.35
C GLN A 144 -11.68 -35.50 12.63
N HIS A 145 -11.42 -35.22 13.90
CA HIS A 145 -10.40 -34.27 14.32
C HIS A 145 -9.11 -34.98 14.74
N ILE A 146 -8.03 -34.74 14.01
CA ILE A 146 -6.68 -35.22 14.32
C ILE A 146 -5.94 -34.11 15.06
N LYS A 147 -5.82 -34.27 16.38
CA LYS A 147 -5.37 -33.20 17.29
C LYS A 147 -3.95 -32.71 17.01
N ASN A 148 -3.01 -33.63 16.77
CA ASN A 148 -1.57 -33.30 16.72
C ASN A 148 -1.18 -32.51 15.46
N SER A 149 -1.94 -32.67 14.37
CA SER A 149 -1.70 -32.00 13.09
C SER A 149 -2.68 -30.87 12.80
N MET A 150 -3.53 -30.47 13.76
CA MET A 150 -4.58 -29.46 13.56
C MET A 150 -5.38 -29.71 12.29
N ARG A 151 -5.95 -30.92 12.18
CA ARG A 151 -6.59 -31.39 10.95
C ARG A 151 -8.01 -31.89 11.18
N LEU A 152 -8.93 -31.50 10.32
CA LEU A 152 -10.27 -32.08 10.19
C LEU A 152 -10.33 -32.89 8.90
N VAL A 153 -10.82 -34.13 8.98
CA VAL A 153 -10.86 -35.06 7.85
C VAL A 153 -12.30 -35.54 7.63
N ASP A 154 -12.77 -35.48 6.38
CA ASP A 154 -13.98 -36.13 5.90
C ASP A 154 -13.60 -37.40 5.14
N ALA A 155 -13.62 -38.54 5.82
CA ALA A 155 -13.22 -39.82 5.22
C ALA A 155 -14.13 -40.26 4.04
N LYS A 156 -15.36 -39.75 3.92
CA LYS A 156 -16.25 -40.16 2.80
C LYS A 156 -15.82 -39.52 1.49
N THR A 157 -15.32 -38.29 1.53
CA THR A 157 -14.90 -37.54 0.34
C THR A 157 -13.39 -37.36 0.31
N ASP A 158 -12.63 -38.06 1.16
CA ASP A 158 -11.19 -37.91 1.32
C ASP A 158 -10.72 -36.45 1.44
N SER A 159 -11.54 -35.61 2.09
CA SER A 159 -11.33 -34.16 2.16
C SER A 159 -10.66 -33.76 3.46
N VAL A 160 -9.80 -32.75 3.42
CA VAL A 160 -8.97 -32.33 4.54
C VAL A 160 -9.02 -30.83 4.76
N PHE A 161 -9.19 -30.41 6.01
CA PHE A 161 -8.94 -29.03 6.44
C PHE A 161 -7.80 -29.00 7.44
N THR A 162 -6.71 -28.29 7.11
CA THR A 162 -5.53 -28.15 7.97
C THR A 162 -4.97 -26.73 7.95
N VAL A 163 -4.02 -26.45 8.83
CA VAL A 163 -3.25 -25.20 8.85
C VAL A 163 -1.96 -25.40 8.07
N ILE A 164 -1.57 -24.39 7.30
CA ILE A 164 -0.24 -24.28 6.67
C ILE A 164 0.55 -23.18 7.39
N THR A 165 1.81 -23.48 7.74
CA THR A 165 2.74 -22.53 8.34
C THR A 165 3.56 -21.82 7.26
N ALA A 166 3.84 -20.52 7.45
CA ALA A 166 4.59 -19.72 6.49
C ALA A 166 6.02 -20.22 6.21
N ASP A 167 6.70 -20.83 7.20
CA ASP A 167 8.08 -21.36 7.07
C ASP A 167 8.17 -22.71 6.33
N ALA A 168 7.09 -23.17 5.68
CA ALA A 168 7.13 -24.41 4.92
C ALA A 168 7.71 -24.14 3.51
N ASP A 169 9.01 -23.89 3.44
CA ASP A 169 9.84 -23.75 2.22
C ASP A 169 9.76 -24.96 1.24
N GLY A 170 8.86 -25.93 1.46
CA GLY A 170 8.79 -27.20 0.75
C GLY A 170 7.41 -27.68 0.28
N GLU A 171 6.34 -26.89 0.36
CA GLU A 171 4.98 -27.35 0.02
C GLU A 171 4.41 -26.67 -1.26
N LEU A 172 5.24 -26.58 -2.32
CA LEU A 172 4.89 -26.02 -3.64
C LEU A 172 4.09 -27.00 -4.54
N GLY A 173 3.20 -27.79 -3.95
CA GLY A 173 2.42 -28.81 -4.67
C GLY A 173 0.96 -28.97 -4.22
N HIS A 174 0.45 -28.05 -3.40
CA HIS A 174 -0.93 -28.12 -2.91
C HIS A 174 -1.92 -27.71 -4.00
N ASN A 175 -3.08 -28.37 -4.03
CA ASN A 175 -4.15 -28.10 -4.98
C ASN A 175 -5.42 -27.67 -4.22
N PRO A 176 -5.44 -26.44 -3.66
CA PRO A 176 -6.45 -26.00 -2.72
C PRO A 176 -7.84 -25.89 -3.37
N SER A 177 -8.81 -26.60 -2.80
CA SER A 177 -10.24 -26.34 -3.03
C SER A 177 -10.74 -25.16 -2.20
N GLY A 178 -10.05 -24.81 -1.12
CA GLY A 178 -10.36 -23.61 -0.35
C GLY A 178 -9.16 -23.13 0.45
N PHE A 179 -8.89 -21.84 0.46
CA PHE A 179 -7.83 -21.29 1.31
C PHE A 179 -8.19 -19.92 1.86
N CYS A 180 -7.88 -19.71 3.15
CA CYS A 180 -8.06 -18.43 3.82
C CYS A 180 -6.72 -17.94 4.37
N LEU A 181 -6.29 -16.77 3.90
CA LEU A 181 -5.21 -16.01 4.50
C LEU A 181 -5.82 -15.02 5.52
N ASP A 182 -5.81 -15.38 6.80
CA ASP A 182 -6.22 -14.48 7.89
C ASP A 182 -5.07 -13.59 8.29
N GLU A 183 -5.38 -12.36 8.71
CA GLU A 183 -4.39 -11.37 9.13
C GLU A 183 -3.25 -11.22 8.12
N LEU A 184 -3.60 -10.87 6.88
CA LEU A 184 -2.68 -10.57 5.78
C LEU A 184 -1.44 -9.78 6.23
N LEU A 185 -1.63 -8.81 7.12
CA LEU A 185 -0.59 -7.92 7.63
C LEU A 185 0.48 -8.59 8.49
N SER A 186 0.27 -9.86 8.87
CA SER A 186 1.25 -10.67 9.60
C SER A 186 2.21 -11.41 8.68
N GLN A 187 1.91 -11.49 7.38
CA GLN A 187 2.77 -12.16 6.40
C GLN A 187 3.99 -11.29 6.08
N PRO A 188 5.18 -11.90 5.89
CA PRO A 188 6.39 -11.17 5.54
C PRO A 188 6.31 -10.56 4.12
N ASP A 189 5.75 -11.31 3.18
CA ASP A 189 5.67 -10.98 1.76
C ASP A 189 4.52 -11.74 1.07
N ALA A 190 4.48 -11.68 -0.27
CA ALA A 190 3.43 -12.27 -1.11
C ALA A 190 3.59 -13.78 -1.36
N SER A 191 4.75 -14.38 -1.02
CA SER A 191 5.13 -15.73 -1.47
C SER A 191 4.08 -16.80 -1.20
N LEU A 192 3.50 -16.81 -0.01
CA LEU A 192 2.48 -17.78 0.39
C LEU A 192 1.16 -17.58 -0.35
N TRP A 193 0.77 -16.33 -0.62
CA TRP A 193 -0.41 -16.05 -1.43
C TRP A 193 -0.18 -16.49 -2.87
N ASP A 194 0.95 -16.10 -3.46
CA ASP A 194 1.29 -16.40 -4.86
C ASP A 194 1.45 -17.91 -5.09
N ALA A 195 2.05 -18.64 -4.15
CA ALA A 195 2.15 -20.10 -4.21
C ALA A 195 0.76 -20.79 -4.20
N MET A 196 -0.17 -20.26 -3.42
CA MET A 196 -1.55 -20.77 -3.39
C MET A 196 -2.37 -20.31 -4.61
N ASP A 197 -2.09 -19.12 -5.12
CA ASP A 197 -2.73 -18.52 -6.29
C ASP A 197 -2.32 -19.25 -7.57
N THR A 198 -1.04 -19.59 -7.73
CA THR A 198 -0.51 -20.32 -8.90
C THR A 198 -1.05 -21.76 -9.05
N ALA A 199 -1.64 -22.34 -8.00
CA ALA A 199 -2.36 -23.61 -8.09
C ALA A 199 -3.77 -23.49 -8.72
N ASP A 200 -4.10 -22.34 -9.29
CA ASP A 200 -5.38 -22.05 -9.95
C ASP A 200 -5.69 -23.04 -11.10
N GLY A 201 -6.99 -23.27 -11.33
CA GLY A 201 -7.48 -24.06 -12.48
C GLY A 201 -7.47 -25.58 -12.29
N ALA A 202 -6.88 -26.11 -11.21
CA ALA A 202 -6.87 -27.54 -10.96
C ALA A 202 -8.11 -28.07 -10.20
N ARG A 203 -9.02 -27.19 -9.76
CA ARG A 203 -10.29 -27.54 -9.10
C ARG A 203 -11.48 -26.91 -9.83
N LEU A 204 -12.67 -27.42 -9.53
CA LEU A 204 -13.91 -26.98 -10.18
C LEU A 204 -14.54 -25.76 -9.48
N GLN A 205 -14.34 -25.57 -8.17
CA GLN A 205 -15.01 -24.55 -7.33
C GLN A 205 -14.08 -23.90 -6.30
N GLU A 206 -12.77 -23.80 -6.57
CA GLU A 206 -11.81 -23.23 -5.63
C GLU A 206 -12.24 -21.84 -5.14
N LEU A 207 -11.96 -21.58 -3.86
CA LEU A 207 -12.14 -20.27 -3.28
C LEU A 207 -10.99 -19.92 -2.37
N LEU A 208 -10.20 -18.96 -2.83
CA LEU A 208 -9.09 -18.39 -2.09
C LEU A 208 -9.47 -16.99 -1.65
N PHE A 209 -9.38 -16.70 -0.36
CA PHE A 209 -9.78 -15.41 0.14
C PHE A 209 -8.91 -14.90 1.26
N VAL A 210 -8.84 -13.58 1.33
CA VAL A 210 -8.13 -12.86 2.39
C VAL A 210 -9.16 -12.31 3.36
N ALA A 211 -8.91 -12.49 4.65
CA ALA A 211 -9.63 -11.81 5.71
C ALA A 211 -8.67 -10.88 6.46
N THR A 212 -8.88 -9.58 6.40
CA THR A 212 -7.95 -8.63 7.02
C THR A 212 -8.65 -7.37 7.57
N THR A 213 -7.85 -6.57 8.26
CA THR A 213 -8.14 -5.18 8.60
C THR A 213 -7.18 -4.29 7.83
N GLU A 214 -7.42 -2.99 7.89
CA GLU A 214 -6.52 -2.00 7.33
C GLU A 214 -5.14 -1.97 8.02
N THR A 215 -4.14 -1.52 7.27
CA THR A 215 -2.75 -1.37 7.69
C THR A 215 -2.35 0.09 7.84
N ASN A 216 -1.41 0.34 8.75
CA ASN A 216 -0.72 1.63 8.87
C ASN A 216 0.66 1.61 8.17
N LEU A 217 0.99 0.52 7.46
CA LEU A 217 2.17 0.40 6.62
C LEU A 217 1.71 0.56 5.17
N PRO A 218 1.79 1.77 4.57
CA PRO A 218 1.21 2.04 3.24
C PRO A 218 1.92 1.33 2.09
N LEU A 219 3.14 0.83 2.30
CA LEU A 219 3.98 0.19 1.28
C LEU A 219 4.24 -1.29 1.54
N SER A 220 3.32 -1.96 2.25
CA SER A 220 3.41 -3.42 2.41
C SER A 220 2.63 -4.14 1.31
N PHE A 221 3.00 -5.40 1.04
CA PHE A 221 2.18 -6.33 0.26
C PHE A 221 0.71 -6.31 0.71
N GLY A 222 0.50 -6.26 2.03
CA GLY A 222 -0.83 -6.16 2.61
C GLY A 222 -1.59 -4.88 2.23
N ALA A 223 -0.91 -3.74 2.12
CA ALA A 223 -1.52 -2.50 1.64
C ALA A 223 -1.90 -2.60 0.17
N ALA A 224 -1.00 -3.11 -0.68
CA ALA A 224 -1.23 -3.25 -2.12
C ALA A 224 -2.45 -4.13 -2.42
N MET A 225 -2.60 -5.27 -1.72
CA MET A 225 -3.79 -6.12 -1.87
C MET A 225 -5.08 -5.44 -1.42
N ILE A 226 -5.03 -4.64 -0.35
CA ILE A 226 -6.21 -3.90 0.12
C ILE A 226 -6.60 -2.82 -0.91
N ASP A 227 -5.62 -2.11 -1.45
CA ASP A 227 -5.85 -1.07 -2.47
C ASP A 227 -6.43 -1.68 -3.74
N GLU A 228 -5.93 -2.85 -4.14
CA GLU A 228 -6.48 -3.59 -5.28
C GLU A 228 -7.91 -4.07 -5.00
N ALA A 229 -8.21 -4.55 -3.80
CA ALA A 229 -9.57 -4.90 -3.40
C ALA A 229 -10.52 -3.69 -3.47
N GLU A 230 -10.08 -2.50 -3.05
CA GLU A 230 -10.87 -1.27 -3.19
C GLU A 230 -11.14 -0.93 -4.66
N ARG A 231 -10.12 -0.99 -5.53
CA ARG A 231 -10.31 -0.76 -6.97
C ARG A 231 -11.26 -1.78 -7.61
N ILE A 232 -11.21 -3.06 -7.20
CA ILE A 232 -12.15 -4.09 -7.66
C ILE A 232 -13.57 -3.84 -7.12
N GLN A 233 -13.71 -3.35 -5.89
CA GLN A 233 -15.03 -2.98 -5.35
C GLN A 233 -15.65 -1.81 -6.11
N GLU A 234 -14.82 -0.84 -6.52
CA GLU A 234 -15.24 0.31 -7.33
C GLU A 234 -15.58 -0.11 -8.77
N ASP A 235 -14.75 -0.94 -9.38
CA ASP A 235 -14.95 -1.49 -10.71
C ASP A 235 -14.75 -3.01 -10.72
N PRO A 236 -15.84 -3.79 -10.52
CA PRO A 236 -15.79 -5.25 -10.56
C PRO A 236 -15.37 -5.84 -11.90
N SER A 237 -15.32 -5.04 -12.98
CA SER A 237 -14.86 -5.52 -14.29
C SER A 237 -13.34 -5.72 -14.34
N ARG A 238 -12.56 -5.07 -13.46
CA ARG A 238 -11.11 -5.25 -13.34
C ARG A 238 -10.72 -6.68 -12.99
N SER A 239 -11.54 -7.34 -12.17
CA SER A 239 -11.38 -8.75 -11.84
C SER A 239 -12.74 -9.44 -11.68
N PRO A 240 -13.36 -9.91 -12.78
CA PRO A 240 -14.74 -10.41 -12.77
C PRO A 240 -14.95 -11.68 -11.94
N HIS A 241 -13.86 -12.36 -11.57
CA HIS A 241 -13.82 -13.58 -10.75
C HIS A 241 -13.40 -13.31 -9.29
N THR A 242 -13.29 -12.05 -8.89
CA THR A 242 -12.95 -11.65 -7.51
C THR A 242 -14.15 -11.01 -6.83
N PHE A 243 -14.47 -11.50 -5.63
CA PHE A 243 -15.47 -10.92 -4.76
C PHE A 243 -14.82 -9.99 -3.73
N VAL A 244 -15.39 -8.81 -3.49
CA VAL A 244 -14.89 -7.89 -2.47
C VAL A 244 -16.01 -7.48 -1.52
N PHE A 245 -15.74 -7.65 -0.23
CA PHE A 245 -16.49 -7.04 0.87
C PHE A 245 -15.53 -6.14 1.65
N CYS A 246 -15.44 -4.87 1.25
CA CYS A 246 -14.61 -3.86 1.90
C CYS A 246 -15.49 -2.83 2.63
N ARG A 247 -15.24 -2.68 3.93
CA ARG A 247 -15.93 -1.77 4.84
C ARG A 247 -14.89 -0.94 5.58
N LYS A 248 -14.61 0.24 5.02
CA LYS A 248 -13.61 1.19 5.51
C LYS A 248 -14.24 2.57 5.66
N MET A 249 -13.81 3.30 6.68
CA MET A 249 -14.13 4.73 6.77
C MET A 249 -13.35 5.50 5.69
N PRO A 250 -14.00 6.36 4.87
CA PRO A 250 -13.30 7.20 3.90
C PRO A 250 -12.35 8.18 4.59
N ALA A 251 -11.20 8.40 3.96
CA ALA A 251 -10.15 9.28 4.47
C ALA A 251 -10.28 10.74 4.03
N ASN A 252 -11.00 10.99 2.93
CA ASN A 252 -11.21 12.32 2.37
C ASN A 252 -12.59 12.40 1.69
N GLN A 253 -12.97 13.61 1.27
CA GLN A 253 -14.29 13.87 0.72
C GLN A 253 -14.54 13.11 -0.59
N ASP A 254 -13.53 12.98 -1.45
CA ASP A 254 -13.67 12.21 -2.69
C ASP A 254 -14.01 10.74 -2.43
N GLN A 255 -13.34 10.10 -1.47
CA GLN A 255 -13.65 8.73 -1.06
C GLN A 255 -15.06 8.62 -0.46
N LEU A 256 -15.50 9.62 0.29
CA LEU A 256 -16.86 9.65 0.85
C LEU A 256 -17.91 9.76 -0.27
N ASP A 257 -17.74 10.70 -1.19
CA ASP A 257 -18.68 10.91 -2.30
C ASP A 257 -18.72 9.67 -3.22
N ARG A 258 -17.54 9.08 -3.47
CA ARG A 258 -17.41 7.83 -4.22
C ARG A 258 -18.15 6.68 -3.53
N LEU A 259 -18.00 6.55 -2.22
CA LEU A 259 -18.67 5.53 -1.44
C LEU A 259 -20.21 5.67 -1.51
N HIS A 260 -20.72 6.90 -1.41
CA HIS A 260 -22.15 7.18 -1.57
C HIS A 260 -22.68 6.83 -2.96
N ARG A 261 -21.87 7.04 -4.01
CA ARG A 261 -22.24 6.62 -5.38
C ARG A 261 -22.30 5.10 -5.54
N LEU A 262 -21.35 4.37 -4.95
CA LEU A 262 -21.27 2.91 -5.10
C LEU A 262 -22.36 2.15 -4.34
N PHE A 263 -22.77 2.67 -3.19
CA PHE A 263 -23.74 2.02 -2.30
C PHE A 263 -24.95 2.92 -2.06
N GLU A 264 -25.44 3.56 -3.12
CA GLU A 264 -26.57 4.50 -3.04
C GLU A 264 -27.74 3.92 -2.24
N GLY A 265 -28.20 4.66 -1.23
CA GLY A 265 -29.32 4.27 -0.37
C GLY A 265 -28.97 3.27 0.74
N HIS A 266 -27.71 2.85 0.89
CA HIS A 266 -27.31 1.97 1.99
C HIS A 266 -27.37 2.73 3.34
N PRO A 267 -28.11 2.21 4.35
CA PRO A 267 -28.45 2.97 5.56
C PRO A 267 -27.27 3.23 6.49
N ASP A 268 -26.24 2.38 6.42
CA ASP A 268 -25.10 2.45 7.34
C ASP A 268 -23.94 3.31 6.81
N LEU A 269 -24.07 3.95 5.64
CA LEU A 269 -23.01 4.77 5.04
C LEU A 269 -22.55 5.90 5.97
N PRO A 270 -21.25 6.22 5.99
CA PRO A 270 -20.76 7.40 6.71
C PRO A 270 -21.42 8.68 6.20
N VAL A 271 -21.81 9.56 7.11
CA VAL A 271 -22.45 10.84 6.81
C VAL A 271 -21.46 12.01 6.77
N SER A 272 -20.24 11.80 7.27
CA SER A 272 -19.17 12.80 7.31
C SER A 272 -17.80 12.12 7.46
N LEU A 273 -16.72 12.89 7.42
CA LEU A 273 -15.36 12.42 7.73
C LEU A 273 -15.03 12.47 9.23
N ASP A 274 -15.97 12.89 10.09
CA ASP A 274 -15.74 12.97 11.52
C ASP A 274 -15.67 11.56 12.14
N ILE A 275 -14.47 11.16 12.53
CA ILE A 275 -14.21 9.86 13.15
C ILE A 275 -14.89 9.70 14.52
N TRP A 276 -15.37 10.79 15.13
CA TRP A 276 -16.06 10.78 16.42
C TRP A 276 -17.58 10.75 16.29
N ASP A 277 -18.13 10.97 15.11
CA ASP A 277 -19.56 10.88 14.85
C ASP A 277 -20.00 9.41 14.84
N GLU A 278 -20.85 9.04 15.79
CA GLU A 278 -21.28 7.64 15.96
C GLU A 278 -22.03 7.10 14.75
N ARG A 279 -22.64 7.98 13.94
CA ARG A 279 -23.34 7.61 12.70
C ARG A 279 -22.39 6.98 11.68
N ASN A 280 -21.10 7.34 11.73
CA ASN A 280 -20.08 6.84 10.80
C ASN A 280 -19.54 5.45 11.20
N TRP A 281 -19.81 4.97 12.42
CA TRP A 281 -19.12 3.77 12.94
C TRP A 281 -19.70 2.45 12.43
N LYS A 282 -20.97 2.44 12.00
CA LYS A 282 -21.68 1.23 11.57
C LYS A 282 -21.16 0.68 10.25
N TRP A 283 -20.81 1.53 9.29
CA TRP A 283 -20.20 1.11 8.02
C TRP A 283 -18.94 0.23 8.20
N PRO A 284 -17.84 0.70 8.84
CA PRO A 284 -16.65 -0.12 9.07
C PRO A 284 -16.84 -1.20 10.13
N ASN A 285 -17.97 -1.19 10.85
CA ASN A 285 -18.32 -2.19 11.85
C ASN A 285 -19.76 -2.70 11.69
N PRO A 286 -20.05 -3.54 10.68
CA PRO A 286 -21.40 -4.05 10.46
C PRO A 286 -22.01 -4.77 11.68
N ALA A 287 -21.18 -5.32 12.56
CA ALA A 287 -21.62 -5.98 13.80
C ALA A 287 -22.00 -5.01 14.96
N LEU A 288 -21.78 -3.70 14.80
CA LEU A 288 -22.00 -2.71 15.84
C LEU A 288 -23.48 -2.64 16.24
N GLY A 289 -23.75 -2.68 17.54
CA GLY A 289 -25.12 -2.75 18.07
C GLY A 289 -25.72 -4.17 18.07
N GLU A 290 -25.03 -5.16 17.51
CA GLU A 290 -25.45 -6.56 17.55
C GLU A 290 -24.57 -7.35 18.52
N PHE A 291 -23.42 -7.85 18.06
CA PHE A 291 -22.46 -8.57 18.88
C PHE A 291 -21.16 -7.78 19.11
N LEU A 292 -21.05 -6.59 18.52
CA LEU A 292 -20.06 -5.58 18.87
C LEU A 292 -20.74 -4.46 19.67
N SER A 293 -20.30 -4.24 20.91
CA SER A 293 -20.91 -3.28 21.83
C SER A 293 -20.66 -1.82 21.40
N LEU A 294 -21.74 -1.07 21.23
CA LEU A 294 -21.69 0.38 20.99
C LEU A 294 -21.08 1.14 22.18
N GLU A 295 -21.40 0.76 23.42
CA GLU A 295 -20.80 1.37 24.61
C GLU A 295 -19.30 1.15 24.71
N ALA A 296 -18.81 -0.04 24.32
CA ALA A 296 -17.38 -0.31 24.24
C ALA A 296 -16.72 0.54 23.14
N MET A 297 -17.41 0.80 22.03
CA MET A 297 -16.94 1.68 20.96
C MET A 297 -16.86 3.14 21.45
N ARG A 298 -17.90 3.66 22.12
CA ARG A 298 -17.92 4.98 22.76
C ARG A 298 -16.78 5.17 23.76
N ARG A 299 -16.55 4.20 24.64
CA ARG A 299 -15.40 4.23 25.58
C ARG A 299 -14.06 4.23 24.85
N SER A 300 -13.93 3.46 23.78
CA SER A 300 -12.73 3.46 22.94
C SER A 300 -12.51 4.81 22.27
N ALA A 301 -13.56 5.47 21.77
CA ALA A 301 -13.49 6.79 21.16
C ALA A 301 -13.08 7.86 22.18
N LEU A 302 -13.68 7.87 23.37
CA LEU A 302 -13.31 8.77 24.47
C LEU A 302 -11.85 8.58 24.91
N GLY A 303 -11.37 7.33 24.97
CA GLY A 303 -9.97 7.03 25.25
C GLY A 303 -9.03 7.50 24.15
N ALA A 304 -9.44 7.35 22.88
CA ALA A 304 -8.67 7.73 21.71
C ALA A 304 -8.44 9.24 21.58
N LYS A 305 -9.38 10.07 22.05
CA LYS A 305 -9.25 11.53 22.09
C LYS A 305 -8.10 12.04 22.98
N LYS A 306 -7.51 11.18 23.83
CA LYS A 306 -6.47 11.58 24.79
C LYS A 306 -5.07 11.69 24.18
N SER A 307 -4.80 11.06 23.04
CA SER A 307 -3.48 11.14 22.38
C SER A 307 -3.54 10.74 20.91
N LYS A 308 -2.62 11.28 20.09
CA LYS A 308 -2.49 10.91 18.67
C LYS A 308 -2.26 9.41 18.46
N ARG A 309 -1.47 8.75 19.33
CA ARG A 309 -1.26 7.29 19.26
C ARG A 309 -2.55 6.49 19.51
N ALA A 310 -3.39 6.95 20.44
CA ALA A 310 -4.65 6.27 20.72
C ALA A 310 -5.70 6.54 19.61
N GLU A 311 -5.68 7.74 19.02
CA GLU A 311 -6.46 8.07 17.82
C GLU A 311 -6.04 7.21 16.62
N SER A 312 -4.74 7.09 16.34
CA SER A 312 -4.16 6.21 15.32
C SER A 312 -4.68 4.77 15.45
N ALA A 313 -4.58 4.20 16.66
CA ALA A 313 -5.08 2.86 16.94
C ALA A 313 -6.61 2.75 16.78
N PHE A 314 -7.35 3.81 17.07
CA PHE A 314 -8.79 3.86 16.87
C PHE A 314 -9.14 3.89 15.37
N ARG A 315 -8.50 4.75 14.57
CA ARG A 315 -8.66 4.80 13.12
C ARG A 315 -8.41 3.43 12.49
N GLN A 316 -7.26 2.83 12.76
CA GLN A 316 -6.90 1.54 12.18
C GLN A 316 -7.83 0.41 12.63
N PHE A 317 -7.96 0.20 13.95
CA PHE A 317 -8.59 -1.03 14.45
C PHE A 317 -10.10 -0.93 14.65
N LYS A 318 -10.63 0.28 14.78
CA LYS A 318 -12.06 0.53 15.03
C LYS A 318 -12.80 1.15 13.87
N LEU A 319 -12.12 1.87 12.98
CA LEU A 319 -12.75 2.47 11.80
C LEU A 319 -12.27 1.83 10.49
N ASN A 320 -11.38 0.85 10.58
CA ASN A 320 -10.74 0.20 9.43
C ASN A 320 -10.18 1.24 8.44
N MET A 321 -9.65 2.33 8.99
CA MET A 321 -9.23 3.50 8.25
C MET A 321 -7.71 3.46 8.15
N ARG A 322 -7.19 3.63 6.94
CA ARG A 322 -5.76 3.78 6.75
C ARG A 322 -5.42 5.15 7.32
N GLU A 323 -4.61 5.15 8.36
CA GLU A 323 -3.95 6.39 8.75
C GLU A 323 -2.98 6.72 7.62
N ALA A 324 -2.99 7.97 7.15
CA ALA A 324 -1.97 8.46 6.23
C ALA A 324 -0.63 8.54 6.98
N ASN A 325 -0.02 7.37 7.24
CA ASN A 325 1.24 7.21 7.94
C ASN A 325 2.24 6.48 7.04
N ALA A 326 2.49 7.09 5.88
CA ALA A 326 3.63 7.97 5.87
C ALA A 326 3.05 9.37 5.64
N VAL A 327 3.24 10.29 6.58
CA VAL A 327 2.93 11.68 6.28
C VAL A 327 3.91 12.02 5.17
N ARG A 328 3.40 12.18 3.94
CA ARG A 328 4.14 12.90 2.90
C ARG A 328 4.70 14.12 3.60
N TRP A 329 6.01 14.19 3.72
CA TRP A 329 6.61 15.19 4.59
C TRP A 329 6.25 16.59 4.10
N ILE A 330 6.07 16.72 2.78
CA ILE A 330 5.53 17.88 2.09
C ILE A 330 4.14 17.53 1.55
N ALA A 331 3.14 18.31 1.93
CA ALA A 331 1.82 18.22 1.31
C ALA A 331 1.88 18.80 -0.10
N LEU A 332 1.25 18.15 -1.09
CA LEU A 332 1.36 18.57 -2.50
C LEU A 332 0.78 19.96 -2.76
N ASP A 333 -0.28 20.35 -2.04
CA ASP A 333 -0.83 21.71 -2.09
C ASP A 333 0.19 22.75 -1.64
N LEU A 334 0.94 22.43 -0.57
CA LEU A 334 2.03 23.27 -0.09
C LEU A 334 3.20 23.31 -1.09
N TRP A 335 3.56 22.17 -1.68
CA TRP A 335 4.58 22.12 -2.73
C TRP A 335 4.16 22.99 -3.92
N ASN A 336 2.97 22.74 -4.47
CA ASN A 336 2.44 23.44 -5.64
C ASN A 336 2.28 24.95 -5.42
N ALA A 337 2.05 25.41 -4.19
CA ALA A 337 2.05 26.83 -3.85
C ALA A 337 3.41 27.51 -4.10
N ASN A 338 4.50 26.76 -4.09
CA ASN A 338 5.87 27.19 -4.36
C ASN A 338 6.29 26.95 -5.82
N ALA A 339 5.36 26.74 -6.75
CA ALA A 339 5.70 26.52 -8.15
C ALA A 339 6.34 27.77 -8.80
N GLY A 340 5.92 28.97 -8.39
CA GLY A 340 6.33 30.19 -9.08
C GLY A 340 5.84 30.22 -10.53
N GLU A 341 6.63 30.83 -11.43
CA GLU A 341 6.40 30.73 -12.87
C GLU A 341 6.81 29.34 -13.36
N VAL A 342 5.87 28.61 -13.96
CA VAL A 342 6.07 27.24 -14.45
C VAL A 342 6.88 27.26 -15.74
N ALA A 343 7.95 26.49 -15.78
CA ALA A 343 8.71 26.24 -17.01
C ALA A 343 8.20 24.97 -17.70
N GLU A 344 8.22 24.96 -19.03
CA GLU A 344 7.86 23.78 -19.80
C GLU A 344 9.05 22.81 -19.89
N ILE A 345 10.25 23.36 -20.05
CA ILE A 345 11.52 22.63 -20.07
C ILE A 345 12.58 23.31 -19.18
N PRO A 346 13.60 22.58 -18.68
CA PRO A 346 14.65 23.17 -17.83
C PRO A 346 15.40 24.34 -18.47
N GLU A 347 15.58 24.32 -19.79
CA GLU A 347 16.28 25.35 -20.56
C GLU A 347 15.64 26.74 -20.44
N ASP A 348 14.33 26.82 -20.24
CA ASP A 348 13.60 28.09 -20.08
C ASP A 348 14.03 28.86 -18.83
N LEU A 349 14.60 28.16 -17.85
CA LEU A 349 15.05 28.73 -16.58
C LEU A 349 16.45 29.34 -16.69
N VAL A 350 17.27 28.89 -17.65
CA VAL A 350 18.68 29.30 -17.74
C VAL A 350 18.82 30.83 -17.85
N PRO A 351 18.14 31.54 -18.76
CA PRO A 351 18.29 32.99 -18.88
C PRO A 351 17.80 33.76 -17.65
N GLN A 352 16.89 33.17 -16.87
CA GLN A 352 16.30 33.79 -15.69
C GLN A 352 17.20 33.67 -14.46
N LEU A 353 18.07 32.66 -14.44
CA LEU A 353 18.90 32.30 -13.29
C LEU A 353 20.40 32.56 -13.52
N GLU A 354 20.81 32.82 -14.77
CA GLU A 354 22.21 33.06 -15.12
C GLU A 354 22.85 34.20 -14.31
N GLY A 355 24.09 33.99 -13.87
CA GLY A 355 24.84 34.91 -13.02
C GLY A 355 24.33 35.05 -11.58
N LYS A 356 23.20 34.43 -11.21
CA LYS A 356 22.69 34.49 -9.84
C LYS A 356 23.52 33.62 -8.89
N ARG A 357 23.54 34.05 -7.63
CA ARG A 357 24.22 33.38 -6.54
C ARG A 357 23.39 32.22 -5.99
N CYS A 358 24.01 31.06 -5.83
CA CYS A 358 23.35 29.84 -5.34
C CYS A 358 24.26 28.92 -4.53
N TRP A 359 23.64 27.98 -3.82
CA TRP A 359 24.31 26.86 -3.15
C TRP A 359 23.86 25.57 -3.78
N ALA A 360 24.76 24.61 -3.90
CA ALA A 360 24.47 23.36 -4.55
C ALA A 360 24.45 22.18 -3.58
N GLY A 361 23.64 21.18 -3.90
CA GLY A 361 23.59 19.91 -3.20
C GLY A 361 23.60 18.74 -4.17
N LEU A 362 24.46 17.75 -3.89
CA LEU A 362 24.63 16.53 -4.69
C LEU A 362 24.18 15.31 -3.89
N ASP A 363 23.15 14.62 -4.38
CA ASP A 363 22.82 13.26 -3.95
C ASP A 363 23.25 12.27 -5.03
N LEU A 364 24.41 11.66 -4.80
CA LEU A 364 25.00 10.72 -5.74
C LEU A 364 24.47 9.31 -5.48
N SER A 365 24.00 8.66 -6.53
CA SER A 365 23.55 7.29 -6.45
C SER A 365 24.68 6.25 -6.63
N SER A 366 24.43 5.02 -6.15
CA SER A 366 25.06 3.82 -6.69
C SER A 366 24.83 3.69 -8.21
N LYS A 367 25.64 2.84 -8.85
CA LYS A 367 25.75 2.65 -10.31
C LYS A 367 24.43 2.50 -11.09
N LEU A 368 23.34 2.09 -10.43
CA LEU A 368 22.04 1.74 -11.05
C LEU A 368 20.88 2.67 -10.67
N ASP A 369 21.09 3.78 -9.95
CA ASP A 369 19.97 4.68 -9.60
C ASP A 369 20.23 6.14 -9.95
N LEU A 370 19.17 6.93 -9.79
CA LEU A 370 19.08 8.33 -10.19
C LEU A 370 19.99 9.20 -9.33
N THR A 371 20.81 10.04 -9.96
CA THR A 371 21.65 11.05 -9.30
C THR A 371 21.02 12.41 -9.45
N ALA A 372 21.07 13.23 -8.39
CA ALA A 372 20.45 14.55 -8.37
C ALA A 372 21.43 15.65 -7.96
N TRP A 373 21.40 16.76 -8.70
CA TRP A 373 22.10 18.01 -8.37
C TRP A 373 21.06 19.13 -8.25
N CYS A 374 20.97 19.73 -7.07
CA CYS A 374 20.04 20.83 -6.81
C CYS A 374 20.81 22.14 -6.58
N LEU A 375 20.46 23.18 -7.33
CA LEU A 375 20.91 24.55 -7.11
C LEU A 375 19.80 25.32 -6.40
N ARG A 376 20.09 25.81 -5.20
CA ARG A 376 19.22 26.69 -4.42
C ARG A 376 19.73 28.12 -4.52
N PHE A 377 19.00 28.97 -5.23
CA PHE A 377 19.34 30.36 -5.43
C PHE A 377 18.97 31.22 -4.20
N GLU A 378 19.68 32.33 -4.02
CA GLU A 378 19.53 33.20 -2.85
C GLU A 378 18.11 33.76 -2.70
N ASP A 379 17.49 34.11 -3.83
CA ASP A 379 16.13 34.63 -3.96
C ASP A 379 15.02 33.56 -3.86
N GLY A 380 15.39 32.29 -3.72
CA GLY A 380 14.48 31.17 -3.50
C GLY A 380 14.14 30.36 -4.75
N ASP A 381 14.66 30.70 -5.92
CA ASP A 381 14.53 29.85 -7.10
C ASP A 381 15.29 28.52 -6.90
N LEU A 382 14.75 27.43 -7.42
CA LEU A 382 15.29 26.08 -7.32
C LEU A 382 15.43 25.46 -8.71
N LEU A 383 16.62 24.94 -9.02
CA LEU A 383 16.90 24.22 -10.26
C LEU A 383 17.47 22.84 -9.93
N TRP A 384 16.96 21.80 -10.59
CA TRP A 384 17.50 20.45 -10.48
C TRP A 384 18.06 19.97 -11.81
N ARG A 385 19.13 19.18 -11.74
CA ARG A 385 19.53 18.23 -12.78
C ARG A 385 19.41 16.82 -12.24
N PHE A 386 18.87 15.93 -13.06
CA PHE A 386 18.75 14.51 -12.76
C PHE A 386 19.46 13.70 -13.84
N TRP A 387 20.21 12.68 -13.43
CA TRP A 387 20.85 11.73 -14.34
C TRP A 387 20.44 10.30 -14.02
N ILE A 388 20.21 9.50 -15.05
CA ILE A 388 19.83 8.10 -14.91
C ILE A 388 20.42 7.22 -16.03
N PRO A 389 20.80 5.95 -15.78
CA PRO A 389 21.15 5.02 -16.85
C PRO A 389 19.93 4.67 -17.71
N GLU A 390 20.14 4.50 -19.01
CA GLU A 390 19.10 4.10 -19.98
C GLU A 390 18.35 2.84 -19.54
N SER A 391 19.06 1.87 -18.96
CA SER A 391 18.50 0.58 -18.50
C SER A 391 17.39 0.72 -17.43
N MET A 392 17.26 1.88 -16.79
CA MET A 392 16.29 2.13 -15.73
C MET A 392 15.06 2.91 -16.18
N VAL A 393 15.04 3.45 -17.39
CA VAL A 393 13.92 4.26 -17.91
C VAL A 393 12.66 3.40 -18.01
N ASP A 394 12.72 2.28 -18.73
CA ASP A 394 11.61 1.31 -18.88
C ASP A 394 11.11 0.76 -17.53
N VAL A 395 12.00 0.67 -16.54
CA VAL A 395 11.65 0.21 -15.20
C VAL A 395 10.80 1.25 -14.50
N LEU A 396 11.18 2.53 -14.57
CA LEU A 396 10.45 3.62 -13.91
C LEU A 396 9.14 3.97 -14.63
N ASP A 397 9.06 3.80 -15.95
CA ASP A 397 7.84 4.06 -16.72
C ASP A 397 6.67 3.17 -16.30
N LYS A 398 6.94 1.87 -16.07
CA LYS A 398 5.94 0.92 -15.55
C LYS A 398 5.30 1.34 -14.23
N HIS A 399 5.96 2.23 -13.49
CA HIS A 399 5.51 2.70 -12.17
C HIS A 399 5.09 4.18 -12.15
N THR A 400 5.26 4.89 -13.25
CA THR A 400 4.90 6.31 -13.38
C THR A 400 3.83 6.55 -14.45
N ASP A 401 3.22 5.49 -14.98
CA ASP A 401 2.28 5.53 -16.11
C ASP A 401 2.90 6.20 -17.34
N ASP A 402 4.12 5.76 -17.71
CA ASP A 402 4.92 6.24 -18.86
C ASP A 402 5.33 7.73 -18.80
N LYS A 403 5.16 8.38 -17.65
CA LYS A 403 5.53 9.80 -17.48
C LYS A 403 7.03 10.02 -17.34
N PHE A 404 7.77 9.03 -16.85
CA PHE A 404 9.20 9.20 -16.60
C PHE A 404 9.98 9.34 -17.91
N GLY A 405 9.65 8.52 -18.92
CA GLY A 405 10.15 8.63 -20.29
C GLY A 405 9.80 9.98 -20.91
N GLN A 406 8.58 10.49 -20.69
CA GLN A 406 8.22 11.85 -21.11
C GLN A 406 9.11 12.92 -20.44
N TRP A 407 9.44 12.79 -19.15
CA TRP A 407 10.36 13.73 -18.49
C TRP A 407 11.80 13.63 -19.02
N CYS A 408 12.21 12.47 -19.52
CA CYS A 408 13.48 12.33 -20.24
C CYS A 408 13.42 13.08 -21.59
N ASP A 409 12.35 12.87 -22.36
CA ASP A 409 12.15 13.52 -23.67
C ASP A 409 12.07 15.05 -23.55
N ASP A 410 11.40 15.54 -22.50
CA ASP A 410 11.23 16.95 -22.18
C ASP A 410 12.52 17.57 -21.54
N GLY A 411 13.59 16.78 -21.37
CA GLY A 411 14.89 17.25 -20.87
C GLY A 411 15.00 17.39 -19.36
N TRP A 412 13.93 17.13 -18.59
CA TRP A 412 13.94 17.18 -17.11
C TRP A 412 14.86 16.12 -16.48
N VAL A 413 15.09 15.01 -17.19
CA VAL A 413 16.04 13.96 -16.79
C VAL A 413 17.02 13.69 -17.94
N THR A 414 18.32 13.74 -17.64
CA THR A 414 19.37 13.37 -18.60
C THR A 414 19.63 11.88 -18.54
N VAL A 415 19.38 11.17 -19.64
CA VAL A 415 19.70 9.75 -19.78
C VAL A 415 21.18 9.58 -20.17
N THR A 416 21.91 8.74 -19.44
CA THR A 416 23.28 8.34 -19.78
C THR A 416 23.29 6.98 -20.46
N GLU A 417 24.06 6.82 -21.54
CA GLU A 417 24.12 5.58 -22.32
C GLU A 417 24.62 4.38 -21.48
N GLY A 418 23.96 3.23 -21.65
CA GLY A 418 24.36 1.97 -21.04
C GLY A 418 23.78 1.68 -19.65
N ASP A 419 24.34 0.65 -19.01
CA ASP A 419 23.78 0.06 -17.78
C ASP A 419 24.19 0.78 -16.49
N THR A 420 25.05 1.80 -16.56
CA THR A 420 25.55 2.51 -15.38
C THR A 420 25.64 4.01 -15.63
N ILE A 421 25.54 4.81 -14.57
CA ILE A 421 25.70 6.26 -14.66
C ILE A 421 27.07 6.62 -15.26
N ASP A 422 27.05 7.48 -16.27
CA ASP A 422 28.24 8.16 -16.78
C ASP A 422 28.59 9.37 -15.92
N TYR A 423 29.59 9.19 -15.06
CA TYR A 423 30.10 10.24 -14.20
C TYR A 423 30.73 11.40 -14.97
N GLN A 424 31.31 11.14 -16.15
CA GLN A 424 31.93 12.19 -16.95
C GLN A 424 30.88 13.22 -17.38
N ARG A 425 29.70 12.74 -17.79
CA ARG A 425 28.57 13.61 -18.12
C ARG A 425 28.14 14.49 -16.94
N ILE A 426 28.07 13.91 -15.73
CA ILE A 426 27.74 14.65 -14.51
C ILE A 426 28.76 15.76 -14.27
N TYR A 427 30.06 15.47 -14.40
CA TYR A 427 31.12 16.47 -14.20
C TYR A 427 31.04 17.62 -15.20
N GLU A 428 30.79 17.33 -16.48
CA GLU A 428 30.66 18.33 -17.53
C GLU A 428 29.44 19.24 -17.33
N ASP A 429 28.31 18.67 -16.92
CA ASP A 429 27.10 19.45 -16.65
C ASP A 429 27.25 20.31 -15.38
N ILE A 430 27.90 19.80 -14.32
CA ILE A 430 28.23 20.59 -13.12
C ILE A 430 29.20 21.73 -13.44
N ALA A 431 30.24 21.47 -14.25
CA ALA A 431 31.18 22.50 -14.68
C ALA A 431 30.48 23.60 -15.49
N ARG A 432 29.55 23.21 -16.39
CA ARG A 432 28.74 24.16 -17.15
C ARG A 432 27.84 25.01 -16.25
N ASP A 433 27.24 24.41 -15.22
CA ASP A 433 26.45 25.17 -14.25
C ASP A 433 27.34 26.11 -13.43
N HIS A 434 28.57 25.72 -13.10
CA HIS A 434 29.53 26.59 -12.40
C HIS A 434 29.99 27.79 -13.26
N GLU A 435 30.07 27.63 -14.57
CA GLU A 435 30.34 28.75 -15.50
C GLU A 435 29.15 29.72 -15.60
N ARG A 436 27.92 29.19 -15.52
CA ARG A 436 26.67 29.95 -15.68
C ARG A 436 26.21 30.66 -14.41
N TYR A 437 26.41 30.03 -13.25
CA TYR A 437 25.87 30.49 -11.97
C TYR A 437 26.98 30.74 -10.97
N VAL A 438 26.76 31.67 -10.04
CA VAL A 438 27.72 31.93 -8.95
C VAL A 438 27.47 30.92 -7.84
N ILE A 439 27.98 29.70 -8.01
CA ILE A 439 27.84 28.63 -7.03
C ILE A 439 28.85 28.82 -5.90
N VAL A 440 28.35 29.13 -4.70
CA VAL A 440 29.17 29.44 -3.53
C VAL A 440 29.90 28.21 -3.00
N SER A 441 29.18 27.08 -2.91
CA SER A 441 29.69 25.80 -2.45
C SER A 441 28.75 24.68 -2.86
N GLY A 442 29.29 23.47 -3.05
CA GLY A 442 28.51 22.25 -3.17
C GLY A 442 28.55 21.43 -1.89
N THR A 443 27.41 20.89 -1.46
CA THR A 443 27.33 19.97 -0.32
C THR A 443 26.97 18.57 -0.80
N TYR A 444 27.60 17.53 -0.25
CA TYR A 444 27.40 16.15 -0.69
C TYR A 444 27.40 15.15 0.48
N ASP A 445 26.85 13.95 0.28
CA ASP A 445 26.89 12.88 1.28
C ASP A 445 28.31 12.25 1.34
N LYS A 446 28.86 12.13 2.56
CA LYS A 446 30.17 11.51 2.82
C LYS A 446 30.37 10.17 2.11
N TRP A 447 29.30 9.37 2.00
CA TRP A 447 29.36 8.02 1.43
C TRP A 447 29.36 8.01 -0.11
N SER A 448 29.15 9.15 -0.75
CA SER A 448 29.07 9.31 -2.21
C SER A 448 30.43 9.35 -2.93
N GLY A 449 31.54 9.08 -2.23
CA GLY A 449 32.83 8.80 -2.85
C GLY A 449 33.74 10.03 -3.00
N GLU A 450 34.87 9.97 -2.31
CA GLU A 450 35.96 10.96 -2.37
C GLU A 450 36.47 11.30 -3.80
N PRO A 451 36.50 10.37 -4.77
CA PRO A 451 36.96 10.68 -6.13
C PRO A 451 36.08 11.67 -6.89
N VAL A 452 34.74 11.57 -6.75
CA VAL A 452 33.77 12.46 -7.42
C VAL A 452 33.99 13.91 -6.97
N ARG A 453 34.21 14.09 -5.66
CA ARG A 453 34.54 15.38 -5.07
C ARG A 453 35.80 15.97 -5.67
N GLN A 454 36.90 15.22 -5.69
CA GLN A 454 38.18 15.70 -6.20
C GLN A 454 38.07 16.17 -7.64
N THR A 455 37.41 15.40 -8.51
CA THR A 455 37.21 15.79 -9.91
C THR A 455 36.39 17.07 -10.05
N ILE A 456 35.29 17.22 -9.29
CA ILE A 456 34.49 18.46 -9.33
C ILE A 456 35.34 19.66 -8.88
N GLN A 457 36.13 19.51 -7.80
CA GLN A 457 37.00 20.59 -7.32
C GLN A 457 38.12 20.94 -8.32
N GLU A 458 38.70 19.96 -8.99
CA GLU A 458 39.73 20.18 -10.01
C GLU A 458 39.18 20.92 -11.24
N LEU A 459 37.96 20.58 -11.66
CA LEU A 459 37.32 21.19 -12.83
C LEU A 459 36.75 22.58 -12.56
N THR A 460 36.20 22.81 -11.36
CA THR A 460 35.43 24.03 -11.06
C THR A 460 36.15 24.98 -10.10
N GLY A 461 37.09 24.49 -9.29
CA GLY A 461 37.66 25.25 -8.17
C GLY A 461 36.69 25.49 -7.01
N MET A 462 35.47 24.94 -7.07
CA MET A 462 34.42 25.15 -6.06
C MET A 462 34.71 24.40 -4.76
N ASP A 463 34.37 25.02 -3.63
CA ASP A 463 34.40 24.36 -2.33
C ASP A 463 33.32 23.28 -2.23
N MET A 464 33.74 22.04 -2.01
CA MET A 464 32.86 20.89 -1.81
C MET A 464 32.88 20.45 -0.36
N VAL A 465 31.73 20.55 0.30
CA VAL A 465 31.55 20.39 1.74
C VAL A 465 30.88 19.05 2.06
N GLU A 466 31.52 18.27 2.93
CA GLU A 466 30.98 17.00 3.39
C GLU A 466 29.77 17.18 4.34
N SER A 467 28.74 16.38 4.13
CA SER A 467 27.60 16.18 5.03
C SER A 467 27.21 14.70 5.12
N ASN A 468 26.09 14.38 5.78
CA ASN A 468 25.57 13.02 5.84
C ASN A 468 24.06 12.99 6.16
N THR A 469 23.44 11.83 6.01
CA THR A 469 22.00 11.63 6.21
C THR A 469 21.59 11.25 7.65
N THR A 470 22.41 11.58 8.65
CA THR A 470 22.06 11.35 10.06
C THR A 470 21.02 12.37 10.55
N TYR A 471 20.33 12.05 11.65
CA TYR A 471 19.38 12.97 12.27
C TYR A 471 20.01 14.33 12.62
N GLU A 472 21.23 14.33 13.15
CA GLU A 472 21.92 15.55 13.57
C GLU A 472 22.16 16.50 12.39
N ARG A 473 22.61 15.96 11.25
CA ARG A 473 22.88 16.74 10.04
C ARG A 473 21.64 17.12 9.26
N MET A 474 20.64 16.24 9.20
CA MET A 474 19.45 16.50 8.40
C MET A 474 18.37 17.34 9.09
N THR A 475 18.36 17.38 10.43
CA THR A 475 17.30 18.11 11.15
C THR A 475 17.27 19.60 10.81
N PRO A 476 18.39 20.36 10.86
CA PRO A 476 18.38 21.78 10.53
C PRO A 476 17.93 22.10 9.08
N PRO A 477 18.52 21.54 8.02
CA PRO A 477 18.16 21.89 6.65
C PRO A 477 16.73 21.45 6.28
N MET A 478 16.25 20.31 6.79
CA MET A 478 14.86 19.92 6.58
C MET A 478 13.90 20.87 7.30
N LYS A 479 14.19 21.30 8.53
CA LYS A 479 13.33 22.29 9.22
C LYS A 479 13.30 23.62 8.48
N GLU A 480 14.43 24.07 7.95
CA GLU A 480 14.51 25.31 7.18
C GLU A 480 13.78 25.20 5.84
N ALA A 481 13.95 24.11 5.11
CA ALA A 481 13.20 23.86 3.86
C ALA A 481 11.68 23.87 4.12
N MET A 482 11.22 23.25 5.20
CA MET A 482 9.80 23.28 5.58
C MET A 482 9.32 24.69 5.97
N ARG A 483 10.17 25.49 6.61
CA ARG A 483 9.88 26.90 6.94
C ARG A 483 9.69 27.71 5.66
N LYS A 484 10.63 27.60 4.72
CA LYS A 484 10.61 28.29 3.41
C LYS A 484 9.39 27.89 2.57
N LEU A 485 9.08 26.59 2.49
CA LEU A 485 7.88 26.10 1.81
C LEU A 485 6.61 26.73 2.39
N LYS A 486 6.46 26.78 3.72
CA LYS A 486 5.30 27.38 4.40
C LYS A 486 5.20 28.90 4.22
N ALA A 487 6.34 29.56 4.10
CA ALA A 487 6.40 31.00 3.81
C ALA A 487 6.26 31.31 2.31
N VAL A 488 6.17 30.28 1.46
CA VAL A 488 6.12 30.39 -0.01
C VAL A 488 7.35 31.13 -0.54
N GLU A 489 8.51 30.82 0.04
CA GLU A 489 9.80 31.43 -0.31
C GLU A 489 10.53 30.67 -1.43
N TYR A 490 10.07 29.47 -1.82
CA TYR A 490 10.66 28.74 -2.94
C TYR A 490 9.91 28.96 -4.25
N ARG A 491 10.65 28.82 -5.35
CA ARG A 491 10.13 28.71 -6.72
C ARG A 491 10.78 27.52 -7.40
N HIS A 492 10.05 26.40 -7.48
CA HIS A 492 10.54 25.16 -8.09
C HIS A 492 10.14 25.00 -9.57
N HIS A 493 9.51 26.02 -10.15
CA HIS A 493 9.15 26.16 -11.57
C HIS A 493 8.33 25.01 -12.15
N GLY A 494 7.55 24.33 -11.30
CA GLY A 494 6.74 23.19 -11.74
C GLY A 494 7.53 21.95 -12.15
N ASN A 495 8.83 21.83 -11.81
CA ASN A 495 9.65 20.66 -12.15
C ASN A 495 8.92 19.34 -11.80
N PRO A 496 8.55 18.51 -12.79
CA PRO A 496 7.67 17.38 -12.58
C PRO A 496 8.35 16.21 -11.86
N VAL A 497 9.66 16.06 -12.06
CA VAL A 497 10.48 15.03 -11.40
C VAL A 497 10.64 15.36 -9.92
N ALA A 498 10.93 16.62 -9.59
CA ALA A 498 11.00 17.09 -8.21
C ALA A 498 9.64 17.00 -7.51
N ALA A 499 8.54 17.30 -8.20
CA ALA A 499 7.19 17.12 -7.67
C ALA A 499 6.87 15.65 -7.35
N TRP A 500 7.26 14.72 -8.23
CA TRP A 500 7.15 13.28 -7.97
C TRP A 500 7.97 12.84 -6.76
N MET A 501 9.21 13.33 -6.63
CA MET A 501 10.07 13.02 -5.49
C MET A 501 9.56 13.62 -4.17
N ALA A 502 8.98 14.83 -4.22
CA ALA A 502 8.32 15.45 -3.07
C ALA A 502 7.09 14.64 -2.64
N ASP A 503 6.33 14.11 -3.59
CA ASP A 503 5.19 13.22 -3.33
C ASP A 503 5.59 11.92 -2.62
N CYS A 504 6.78 11.43 -2.96
CA CYS A 504 7.36 10.21 -2.41
C CYS A 504 8.08 10.43 -1.09
N LEU A 505 8.36 11.67 -0.69
CA LEU A 505 9.23 11.98 0.43
C LEU A 505 8.55 11.72 1.78
N GLU A 506 9.21 10.90 2.59
CA GLU A 506 8.79 10.57 3.95
C GLU A 506 9.88 10.97 4.95
N ALA A 507 9.49 11.40 6.15
CA ALA A 507 10.42 11.74 7.21
C ALA A 507 10.32 10.74 8.37
N LYS A 508 11.48 10.41 8.95
CA LYS A 508 11.58 9.61 10.17
C LYS A 508 11.93 10.50 11.34
N HIS A 509 11.28 10.25 12.48
CA HIS A 509 11.63 10.82 13.78
C HIS A 509 12.15 9.70 14.68
N PRO A 510 13.19 9.92 15.49
CA PRO A 510 13.62 8.94 16.46
C PRO A 510 12.65 8.92 17.66
N THR A 511 12.54 7.77 18.33
CA THR A 511 11.51 7.54 19.36
C THR A 511 11.72 8.40 20.62
N ASP A 512 12.96 8.80 20.88
CA ASP A 512 13.43 9.54 22.04
C ASP A 512 13.37 11.06 21.87
N ASP A 513 13.42 11.57 20.63
CA ASP A 513 13.40 13.00 20.35
C ASP A 513 12.58 13.31 19.07
N PRO A 514 11.28 13.63 19.20
CA PRO A 514 10.43 13.91 18.04
C PRO A 514 10.80 15.20 17.29
N GLU A 515 11.69 16.05 17.83
CA GLU A 515 12.14 17.25 17.13
C GLU A 515 13.22 16.94 16.08
N ARG A 516 13.83 15.76 16.11
CA ARG A 516 14.81 15.33 15.12
C ARG A 516 14.15 14.68 13.92
N ILE A 517 14.64 15.00 12.73
CA ILE A 517 14.12 14.50 11.46
C ILE A 517 15.24 14.09 10.53
N ARG A 518 14.95 13.09 9.68
CA ARG A 518 15.77 12.73 8.53
C ARG A 518 14.87 12.15 7.43
N PRO A 519 15.27 12.21 6.14
CA PRO A 519 14.52 11.57 5.08
C PRO A 519 14.58 10.05 5.22
N VAL A 520 13.50 9.36 4.84
CA VAL A 520 13.47 7.90 4.72
C VAL A 520 13.94 7.55 3.31
N LYS A 521 15.12 6.95 3.19
CA LYS A 521 15.56 6.38 1.89
C LYS A 521 14.65 5.20 1.54
N PRO A 522 13.99 5.18 0.36
CA PRO A 522 13.20 4.05 -0.10
C PRO A 522 14.07 2.79 -0.18
N MET A 523 13.48 1.62 0.10
CA MET A 523 14.16 0.35 -0.14
C MET A 523 14.18 0.10 -1.66
N ARG A 524 15.34 0.28 -2.29
CA ARG A 524 15.48 0.24 -3.75
C ARG A 524 15.15 -1.14 -4.35
N ASP A 525 15.29 -2.21 -3.57
CA ASP A 525 14.98 -3.59 -4.00
C ASP A 525 13.48 -3.90 -4.04
N THR A 526 12.64 -3.11 -3.37
CA THR A 526 11.20 -3.39 -3.20
C THR A 526 10.29 -2.19 -3.51
N SER A 527 10.86 -1.02 -3.74
CA SER A 527 10.14 0.23 -3.99
C SER A 527 10.71 0.97 -5.19
N HIS A 528 9.82 1.30 -6.12
CA HIS A 528 10.12 2.09 -7.32
C HIS A 528 10.07 3.60 -7.09
N LYS A 529 9.72 4.05 -5.86
CA LYS A 529 9.82 5.45 -5.46
C LYS A 529 11.26 5.96 -5.60
N ARG A 530 11.42 7.22 -5.98
CA ARG A 530 12.68 7.97 -5.92
C ARG A 530 12.47 9.23 -5.10
N ILE A 531 13.52 9.64 -4.39
CA ILE A 531 13.49 10.88 -3.59
C ILE A 531 14.75 11.71 -3.75
N ASP A 532 15.69 11.33 -4.60
CA ASP A 532 17.09 11.75 -4.61
C ASP A 532 17.25 13.29 -4.78
N GLY A 533 16.30 13.94 -5.46
CA GLY A 533 16.19 15.41 -5.54
C GLY A 533 15.92 16.12 -4.22
N MET A 534 15.33 15.44 -3.24
CA MET A 534 15.01 16.01 -1.92
C MET A 534 16.23 16.05 -1.00
N PRO A 535 17.01 14.97 -0.79
CA PRO A 535 18.32 15.07 -0.16
C PRO A 535 19.23 16.10 -0.84
N ALA A 536 19.25 16.17 -2.18
CA ALA A 536 20.02 17.19 -2.89
C ALA A 536 19.59 18.62 -2.48
N LEU A 537 18.29 18.91 -2.41
CA LEU A 537 17.78 20.20 -1.89
C LEU A 537 18.24 20.44 -0.44
N PHE A 538 18.13 19.44 0.43
CA PHE A 538 18.53 19.61 1.83
C PHE A 538 20.03 19.82 2.01
N PHE A 539 20.86 19.23 1.14
CA PHE A 539 22.29 19.52 1.11
C PHE A 539 22.58 20.95 0.62
N ALA A 540 21.87 21.43 -0.40
CA ALA A 540 21.98 22.82 -0.83
C ALA A 540 21.61 23.80 0.30
N GLU A 541 20.55 23.50 1.05
CA GLU A 541 20.15 24.28 2.24
C GLU A 541 21.17 24.20 3.37
N ASP A 542 21.74 23.03 3.66
CA ASP A 542 22.82 22.88 4.64
C ASP A 542 24.03 23.75 4.27
N GLY A 543 24.43 23.78 2.99
CA GLY A 543 25.46 24.67 2.47
C GLY A 543 25.12 26.16 2.67
N ALA A 544 23.89 26.56 2.34
CA ALA A 544 23.42 27.92 2.55
C ALA A 544 23.42 28.34 4.03
N MET A 545 23.05 27.44 4.93
CA MET A 545 23.03 27.68 6.39
C MET A 545 24.44 27.81 6.99
N ARG A 546 25.45 27.15 6.42
CA ARG A 546 26.85 27.24 6.89
C ARG A 546 27.50 28.57 6.51
N GLY A 547 27.02 29.23 5.46
CA GLY A 547 27.55 30.51 4.96
C GLY A 547 28.88 30.37 4.19
N GLY A 548 29.27 31.42 3.47
CA GLY A 548 30.54 31.51 2.73
C GLY A 548 30.57 32.70 1.75
N ASP A 549 31.74 33.31 1.55
CA ASP A 549 31.97 34.29 0.48
C ASP A 549 32.23 33.56 -0.83
N ALA A 550 31.55 33.96 -1.92
CA ALA A 550 31.87 33.40 -3.23
C ALA A 550 33.24 33.96 -3.65
N ARG A 551 34.24 33.11 -3.85
CA ARG A 551 35.44 33.51 -4.57
C ARG A 551 35.10 33.50 -6.06
N SER A 552 34.84 34.68 -6.61
CA SER A 552 34.63 34.83 -8.04
C SER A 552 35.95 34.62 -8.78
N VAL A 553 35.98 33.68 -9.74
CA VAL A 553 37.12 33.45 -10.65
C VAL A 553 37.50 34.73 -11.44
N TYR A 554 36.58 35.70 -11.54
CA TYR A 554 36.82 36.99 -12.20
C TYR A 554 37.62 38.00 -11.35
N GLU A 555 37.84 37.75 -10.05
CA GLU A 555 38.72 38.61 -9.24
C GLU A 555 40.21 38.24 -9.40
N GLU A 556 40.54 37.02 -9.83
CA GLU A 556 41.94 36.58 -9.97
C GLU A 556 42.54 36.81 -11.37
N ARG A 557 41.72 36.96 -12.41
CA ARG A 557 42.20 37.32 -13.77
C ARG A 557 41.95 38.80 -14.01
N GLY A 558 42.95 39.61 -13.67
CA GLY A 558 42.96 41.05 -13.89
C GLY A 558 42.49 41.45 -15.29
N LEU A 559 41.70 42.51 -15.35
CA LEU A 559 41.34 43.24 -16.58
C LEU A 559 42.61 43.53 -17.38
N SER A 560 42.85 42.76 -18.43
CA SER A 560 43.76 43.12 -19.50
C SER A 560 43.15 44.30 -20.25
N SER A 561 43.42 45.51 -19.78
CA SER A 561 43.17 46.74 -20.54
C SER A 561 44.00 46.68 -21.82
N LEU A 562 43.32 46.65 -22.97
CA LEU A 562 43.93 46.89 -24.28
C LEU A 562 44.55 48.30 -24.28
N GLY A 563 45.88 48.34 -24.30
CA GLY A 563 46.72 49.48 -24.64
C GLY A 563 47.70 49.09 -25.72
#